data_AF-A0A8X6VTW3-F1
#
_entry.id   AF-A0A8X6VTW3-F1
#
_cell.length_a   1.000
_cell.length_b   1.000
_cell.length_c   1.000
_cell.angle_alpha   90.00
_cell.angle_beta   90.00
_cell.angle_gamma   90.00
#
_symmetry.space_group_name_H-M   'P 1'
#
loop_
_entity.id
_entity.type
_entity.pdbx_description
1 polymer ?
#
loop_
_entity_poly.entity_id
_entity_poly.type
_entity_poly.pdbx_seq_one_letter_code
_entity_poly.pdbx_strand_id
1 'polypeptide(L)'
;MSEDDPTKWFKHVPSLQEVLNSTFQRSINTTPFELLFGTQINNKTDLRIQQLIDEQLQLKFNENRELLRKAAKTQIIKVQNENKKSYNLRQKSPYLYSVKDLIAIKETQQGPGQKLCNKFIGPYKIT
;
A
#
# COMPACT_ATOMS: atom_id res chain seq x y z
N MET A 1 0.99 -33.99 23.54
CA MET A 1 1.55 -34.23 22.20
C MET A 1 3.05 -34.33 22.38
N SER A 2 3.68 -35.44 22.01
CA SER A 2 5.12 -35.63 22.18
C SER A 2 5.84 -34.54 21.39
N GLU A 3 6.69 -33.75 22.05
CA GLU A 3 7.62 -32.86 21.37
C GLU A 3 8.56 -33.74 20.53
N ASP A 4 8.43 -33.67 19.21
CA ASP A 4 9.34 -34.33 18.30
C ASP A 4 10.73 -33.72 18.48
N ASP A 5 11.72 -34.60 18.72
CA ASP A 5 13.12 -34.22 18.89
C ASP A 5 13.62 -33.46 17.64
N PRO A 6 14.04 -32.18 17.77
CA PRO A 6 14.39 -31.33 16.63
C PRO A 6 15.59 -31.86 15.83
N THR A 7 16.42 -32.73 16.41
CA THR A 7 17.52 -33.38 15.67
C THR A 7 17.05 -34.44 14.68
N LYS A 8 15.79 -34.89 14.76
CA LYS A 8 15.22 -35.95 13.90
C LYS A 8 14.38 -35.42 12.73
N TRP A 9 14.61 -34.17 12.33
CA TRP A 9 13.89 -33.52 11.21
C TRP A 9 13.89 -34.32 9.91
N PHE A 10 14.93 -35.12 9.65
CA PHE A 10 15.06 -35.95 8.45
C PHE A 10 13.89 -36.94 8.27
N LYS A 11 13.22 -37.34 9.35
CA LYS A 11 12.05 -38.22 9.29
C LYS A 11 10.85 -37.58 8.58
N HIS A 12 10.76 -36.25 8.59
CA HIS A 12 9.68 -35.50 7.96
C HIS A 12 9.99 -35.11 6.51
N VAL A 13 11.22 -35.34 6.02
CA VAL A 13 11.65 -34.97 4.66
C VAL A 13 10.78 -35.60 3.57
N PRO A 14 10.43 -36.91 3.62
CA PRO A 14 9.57 -37.50 2.60
C PRO A 14 8.19 -36.83 2.53
N SER A 15 7.60 -36.54 3.69
CA SER A 15 6.32 -35.84 3.79
C SER A 15 6.42 -34.40 3.28
N LEU A 16 7.48 -33.68 3.62
CA LEU A 16 7.73 -32.33 3.11
C LEU A 16 7.93 -32.32 1.59
N GLN A 17 8.68 -33.28 1.04
CA GLN A 17 8.90 -33.40 -0.39
C GLN A 17 7.59 -33.67 -1.14
N GLU A 18 6.74 -34.55 -0.62
CA GLU A 18 5.42 -34.82 -1.16
C GLU A 18 4.54 -33.57 -1.13
N VAL A 19 4.49 -32.86 0.00
CA VAL A 19 3.73 -31.61 0.13
C VAL A 19 4.24 -30.55 -0.86
N LEU A 20 5.55 -30.29 -0.90
CA LEU A 20 6.13 -29.28 -1.79
C LEU A 20 5.88 -29.58 -3.26
N ASN A 21 6.02 -30.84 -3.68
CA ASN A 21 5.79 -31.23 -5.07
C ASN A 21 4.31 -31.21 -5.47
N SER A 22 3.41 -31.35 -4.49
CA SER A 22 1.95 -31.23 -4.66
C SER A 22 1.41 -29.82 -4.49
N THR A 23 2.23 -28.88 -3.99
CA THR A 23 1.80 -27.50 -3.75
C THR A 23 1.74 -26.73 -5.06
N PHE A 24 0.66 -25.98 -5.23
CA PHE A 24 0.49 -25.14 -6.41
C PHE A 24 1.51 -24.00 -6.43
N GLN A 25 2.23 -23.87 -7.54
CA GLN A 25 3.24 -22.83 -7.70
C GLN A 25 2.79 -21.82 -8.76
N ARG A 26 2.50 -20.59 -8.32
CA ARG A 26 1.97 -19.52 -9.19
C ARG A 26 2.83 -19.23 -10.42
N SER A 27 4.16 -19.34 -10.33
CA SER A 27 5.06 -19.03 -11.45
C SER A 27 4.94 -20.00 -12.64
N ILE A 28 4.54 -21.24 -12.39
CA ILE A 28 4.32 -22.28 -13.41
C ILE A 28 2.83 -22.57 -13.65
N ASN A 29 1.94 -21.99 -12.82
CA ASN A 29 0.49 -22.17 -12.88
C ASN A 29 0.04 -23.64 -12.79
N THR A 30 0.83 -24.50 -12.12
CA THR A 30 0.57 -25.92 -11.88
C THR A 30 1.39 -26.37 -10.66
N THR A 31 1.30 -27.65 -10.29
CA THR A 31 2.18 -28.24 -9.27
C THR A 31 3.45 -28.78 -9.94
N PRO A 32 4.62 -28.76 -9.26
CA PRO A 32 5.83 -29.37 -9.80
C PRO A 32 5.65 -30.85 -10.21
N PHE A 33 4.84 -31.60 -9.45
CA PHE A 33 4.55 -32.99 -9.76
C PHE A 33 3.74 -33.14 -11.05
N GLU A 34 2.64 -32.38 -11.20
CA GLU A 34 1.82 -32.42 -12.42
C GLU A 34 2.62 -31.95 -13.64
N LEU A 35 3.50 -30.96 -13.48
CA LEU A 35 4.38 -30.51 -14.55
C LEU A 35 5.31 -31.63 -15.04
N LEU A 36 5.81 -32.47 -14.13
CA LEU A 36 6.75 -33.55 -14.44
C LEU A 36 6.06 -34.81 -14.96
N PHE A 37 4.90 -35.16 -14.41
CA PHE A 37 4.25 -36.46 -14.65
C PHE A 37 2.93 -36.36 -15.41
N GLY A 38 2.44 -35.15 -15.69
CA GLY A 38 1.19 -34.90 -16.42
C GLY A 38 -0.08 -35.38 -15.68
N THR A 39 0.03 -35.71 -14.40
CA THR A 39 -1.06 -36.25 -13.58
C THR A 39 -1.06 -35.61 -12.20
N GLN A 40 -2.24 -35.50 -11.60
CA GLN A 40 -2.39 -35.02 -10.24
C GLN A 40 -1.98 -36.11 -9.25
N ILE A 41 -1.34 -35.70 -8.16
CA ILE A 41 -0.92 -36.62 -7.10
C ILE A 41 -2.13 -36.91 -6.19
N ASN A 42 -2.39 -38.18 -5.89
CA ASN A 42 -3.44 -38.58 -4.96
C ASN A 42 -2.85 -38.69 -3.54
N ASN A 43 -2.74 -37.57 -2.83
CA ASN A 43 -2.11 -37.55 -1.51
C ASN A 43 -3.11 -37.73 -0.36
N LYS A 44 -2.69 -38.46 0.68
CA LYS A 44 -3.26 -38.41 2.04
C LYS A 44 -2.48 -37.37 2.83
N THR A 45 -2.62 -36.10 2.43
CA THR A 45 -1.70 -35.05 2.86
C THR A 45 -1.86 -34.73 4.34
N ASP A 46 -0.73 -34.44 5.00
CA ASP A 46 -0.73 -33.85 6.33
C ASP A 46 -1.18 -32.37 6.23
N LEU A 47 -2.47 -32.14 6.50
CA LEU A 47 -3.14 -30.84 6.41
C LEU A 47 -2.39 -29.73 7.17
N ARG A 48 -1.67 -30.10 8.23
CA ARG A 48 -0.95 -29.13 9.07
C ARG A 48 0.25 -28.51 8.36
N ILE A 49 1.00 -29.30 7.59
CA ILE A 49 2.20 -28.81 6.88
C ILE A 49 1.78 -27.88 5.74
N GLN A 50 0.70 -28.23 5.02
CA GLN A 50 0.15 -27.37 3.97
C GLN A 50 -0.28 -26.00 4.52
N GLN A 51 -1.01 -25.98 5.64
CA GLN A 51 -1.44 -24.75 6.30
C GLN A 51 -0.25 -23.84 6.65
N LEU A 52 0.81 -24.41 7.23
CA LEU A 52 2.01 -23.64 7.59
C LEU A 52 2.71 -23.06 6.36
N ILE A 53 2.78 -23.80 5.25
CA ILE A 53 3.36 -23.31 3.99
C ILE A 53 2.52 -22.16 3.43
N ASP A 54 1.20 -22.30 3.42
CA ASP A 54 0.28 -21.27 2.92
C ASP A 54 0.36 -19.99 3.76
N GLU A 55 0.39 -20.11 5.08
CA GLU A 55 0.59 -18.98 6.00
C GLU A 55 1.92 -18.27 5.70
N GLN A 56 3.01 -19.03 5.54
CA GLN A 56 4.32 -18.47 5.25
C GLN A 56 4.34 -17.75 3.89
N LEU A 57 3.67 -18.31 2.86
CA LEU A 57 3.53 -17.68 1.55
C LEU A 57 2.74 -16.38 1.64
N GLN A 58 1.65 -16.35 2.41
CA GLN A 58 0.84 -15.15 2.64
C GLN A 58 1.63 -14.06 3.37
N LEU A 59 2.38 -14.42 4.41
CA LEU A 59 3.24 -13.50 5.15
C LEU A 59 4.28 -12.87 4.22
N LYS A 60 5.03 -13.69 3.49
CA LYS A 60 6.04 -13.21 2.54
C LYS A 60 5.45 -12.31 1.45
N PHE A 61 4.26 -12.65 0.96
CA PHE A 61 3.54 -11.82 -0.01
C PHE A 61 3.18 -10.45 0.57
N ASN A 62 2.66 -10.42 1.80
CA ASN A 62 2.32 -9.17 2.48
C ASN A 62 3.54 -8.31 2.78
N GLU A 63 4.65 -8.91 3.23
CA GLU A 63 5.92 -8.22 3.45
C GLU A 63 6.42 -7.54 2.17
N ASN A 64 6.49 -8.30 1.07
CA ASN A 64 6.90 -7.76 -0.23
C ASN A 64 5.99 -6.60 -0.69
N ARG A 65 4.69 -6.74 -0.49
CA ARG A 65 3.70 -5.70 -0.82
C ARG A 65 3.91 -4.44 0.02
N GLU A 66 4.19 -4.59 1.31
CA GLU A 66 4.47 -3.45 2.20
C GLU A 66 5.77 -2.74 1.84
N LEU A 67 6.82 -3.50 1.46
CA LEU A 67 8.06 -2.91 0.96
C LEU A 67 7.82 -2.07 -0.30
N LEU A 68 7.07 -2.61 -1.27
CA LEU A 68 6.71 -1.88 -2.50
C LEU A 68 5.91 -0.61 -2.19
N ARG A 69 4.95 -0.68 -1.27
CA ARG A 69 4.16 0.49 -0.85
C ARG A 69 5.01 1.55 -0.17
N LYS A 70 5.93 1.16 0.71
CA LYS A 70 6.87 2.08 1.37
C LYS A 70 7.74 2.79 0.33
N ALA A 71 8.29 2.06 -0.64
CA ALA A 71 9.10 2.62 -1.71
C ALA A 71 8.29 3.59 -2.61
N ALA A 72 7.06 3.23 -2.96
CA ALA A 72 6.18 4.11 -3.73
C ALA A 72 5.85 5.39 -2.94
N LYS A 73 5.54 5.26 -1.65
CA LYS A 73 5.23 6.40 -0.76
C LYS A 73 6.41 7.36 -0.65
N THR A 74 7.64 6.87 -0.46
CA THR A 74 8.82 7.73 -0.38
C THR A 74 9.05 8.50 -1.68
N GLN A 75 8.88 7.85 -2.83
CA GLN A 75 9.02 8.49 -4.13
C GLN A 75 7.94 9.55 -4.39
N ILE A 76 6.68 9.27 -4.06
CA ILE A 76 5.59 10.25 -4.19
C ILE A 76 5.87 11.48 -3.33
N ILE A 77 6.28 11.28 -2.07
CA ILE A 77 6.62 12.39 -1.16
C ILE A 77 7.77 13.22 -1.73
N LYS A 78 8.80 12.57 -2.29
CA LYS A 78 9.93 13.26 -2.94
C LYS A 78 9.46 14.17 -4.07
N VAL A 79 8.64 13.63 -4.99
CA VAL A 79 8.08 14.40 -6.12
C VAL A 79 7.18 15.53 -5.63
N GLN A 80 6.32 15.30 -4.63
CA GLN A 80 5.46 16.33 -4.06
C GLN A 80 6.27 17.47 -3.43
N ASN A 81 7.35 17.16 -2.72
CA ASN A 81 8.23 18.15 -2.12
C ASN A 81 8.96 18.99 -3.19
N GLU A 82 9.43 18.35 -4.26
CA GLU A 82 10.08 19.03 -5.38
C GLU A 82 9.10 19.95 -6.13
N ASN A 83 7.89 19.47 -6.39
CA ASN A 83 6.81 20.26 -6.97
C ASN A 83 6.46 21.46 -6.09
N LYS A 84 6.32 21.25 -4.77
CA LYS A 84 6.07 22.30 -3.79
C LYS A 84 7.20 23.33 -3.79
N LYS A 85 8.45 22.89 -3.79
CA LYS A 85 9.61 23.79 -3.84
C LYS A 85 9.56 24.66 -5.10
N SER A 86 9.37 24.04 -6.26
CA SER A 86 9.32 24.73 -7.56
C SER A 86 8.16 25.72 -7.67
N TYR A 87 6.98 25.36 -7.17
CA TYR A 87 5.82 26.25 -7.11
C TYR A 87 6.07 27.44 -6.17
N ASN A 88 6.55 27.16 -4.95
CA ASN A 88 6.80 28.18 -3.94
C ASN A 88 7.85 29.22 -4.37
N LEU A 89 8.83 28.84 -5.22
CA LEU A 89 9.80 29.80 -5.78
C LEU A 89 9.14 30.96 -6.55
N ARG A 90 7.96 30.72 -7.16
CA ARG A 90 7.23 31.72 -7.95
C ARG A 90 6.00 32.25 -7.21
N GLN A 91 5.69 31.73 -6.02
CA GLN A 91 4.52 32.10 -5.25
C GLN A 91 4.79 33.41 -4.50
N LYS A 92 3.86 34.37 -4.57
CA LYS A 92 3.88 35.53 -3.68
C LYS A 92 3.57 35.07 -2.25
N SER A 93 4.32 35.57 -1.27
CA SER A 93 4.05 35.25 0.13
C SER A 93 2.61 35.66 0.49
N PRO A 94 1.85 34.81 1.20
CA PRO A 94 0.53 35.18 1.65
C PRO A 94 0.62 36.40 2.59
N TYR A 95 -0.41 37.25 2.55
CA TYR A 95 -0.51 38.34 3.51
C TYR A 95 -0.82 37.75 4.89
N LEU A 96 -0.01 38.12 5.90
CA LEU A 96 -0.25 37.72 7.28
C LEU A 96 -1.10 38.80 7.94
N TYR A 97 -2.27 38.40 8.43
CA TYR A 97 -3.20 39.31 9.08
C TYR A 97 -3.02 39.30 10.60
N SER A 98 -3.18 40.47 11.21
CA SER A 98 -3.14 40.66 12.67
C SER A 98 -4.51 41.03 13.23
N VAL A 99 -4.70 40.78 14.52
CA VAL A 99 -5.91 41.22 15.23
C VAL A 99 -6.01 42.74 15.13
N LYS A 100 -7.22 43.24 14.84
CA LYS A 100 -7.58 44.65 14.54
C LYS A 100 -7.31 45.12 13.11
N ASP A 101 -6.74 44.32 12.22
CA ASP A 101 -6.63 44.67 10.80
C ASP A 101 -8.02 44.79 10.16
N LEU A 102 -8.19 45.75 9.26
CA LEU A 102 -9.39 45.92 8.44
C LEU A 102 -9.16 45.26 7.08
N ILE A 103 -9.96 44.25 6.78
CA ILE A 103 -9.85 43.45 5.55
C ILE A 103 -11.17 43.44 4.77
N ALA A 104 -11.07 43.38 3.46
CA ALA A 104 -12.23 43.18 2.59
C ALA A 104 -12.19 41.78 1.99
N ILE A 105 -13.31 41.05 2.03
CA ILE A 105 -13.39 39.68 1.53
C ILE A 105 -13.89 39.72 0.08
N LYS A 106 -13.22 39.00 -0.81
CA LYS A 106 -13.61 38.92 -2.23
C LYS A 106 -14.83 38.01 -2.39
N GLU A 107 -15.85 38.47 -3.09
CA GLU A 107 -16.97 37.62 -3.49
C GLU A 107 -16.48 36.54 -4.46
N THR A 108 -16.78 35.28 -4.14
CA THR A 108 -16.37 34.11 -4.95
C THR A 108 -17.50 33.58 -5.82
N GLN A 109 -18.75 33.88 -5.48
CA GLN A 109 -19.93 33.46 -6.22
C GLN A 109 -20.51 34.68 -6.96
N GLN A 110 -20.68 34.57 -8.27
CA GLN A 110 -21.32 35.61 -9.09
C GLN A 110 -22.64 35.06 -9.63
N GLY A 111 -23.76 35.63 -9.18
CA GLY A 111 -25.10 35.32 -9.66
C GLY A 111 -25.53 36.19 -10.85
N PRO A 112 -26.68 35.87 -11.48
CA PRO A 112 -27.25 36.71 -12.53
C PRO A 112 -27.52 38.13 -12.00
N GLY A 113 -27.12 39.15 -12.76
CA GLY A 113 -27.27 40.56 -12.37
C GLY A 113 -26.09 41.18 -11.60
N GLN A 114 -25.08 40.42 -11.20
CA GLN A 114 -23.96 40.91 -10.38
C GLN A 114 -22.72 41.39 -11.16
N LYS A 115 -22.82 41.55 -12.50
CA LYS A 115 -21.69 41.91 -13.36
C LYS A 115 -21.07 43.28 -13.03
N LEU A 116 -21.89 44.20 -12.51
CA LEU A 116 -21.48 45.57 -12.12
C LEU A 116 -21.45 45.78 -10.60
N CYS A 117 -21.68 44.73 -9.81
CA CYS A 117 -21.61 44.82 -8.35
C CYS A 117 -20.16 44.85 -7.85
N ASN A 118 -19.97 45.35 -6.63
CA ASN A 118 -18.67 45.42 -6.00
C ASN A 118 -18.10 44.02 -5.78
N LYS A 119 -16.83 43.82 -6.14
CA LYS A 119 -16.15 42.52 -6.04
C LYS A 119 -15.76 42.13 -4.60
N PHE A 120 -15.84 43.07 -3.67
CA PHE A 120 -15.41 42.90 -2.29
C PHE A 120 -16.49 43.37 -1.33
N ILE A 121 -16.71 42.61 -0.26
CA ILE A 121 -17.67 42.92 0.79
C ILE A 121 -16.94 43.45 2.01
N GLY A 122 -17.39 44.63 2.46
CA GLY A 122 -17.09 45.25 3.76
C GLY A 122 -15.61 45.57 4.02
N PRO A 123 -15.33 46.43 5.00
CA PRO A 123 -14.14 46.30 5.82
C PRO A 123 -14.54 45.55 7.10
N TYR A 124 -14.12 44.31 7.22
CA TYR A 124 -14.25 43.52 8.44
C TYR A 124 -13.00 43.71 9.29
N LYS A 125 -13.21 43.87 10.59
CA LYS A 125 -12.10 43.90 11.56
C LYS A 125 -11.85 42.49 12.07
N ILE A 126 -10.61 42.03 12.01
CA ILE A 126 -10.21 40.76 12.59
C ILE A 126 -10.25 40.88 14.12
N THR A 127 -11.04 40.03 14.77
CA THR A 127 -11.19 39.94 16.23
C THR A 127 -10.35 38.81 16.81
#